data_AF-A0A2G0W483-F1
#
_entry.id   AF-A0A2G0W483-F1
#
_cell.length_a   1.000
_cell.length_b   1.000
_cell.length_c   1.000
_cell.angle_alpha   90.00
_cell.angle_beta   90.00
_cell.angle_gamma   90.00
#
_symmetry.space_group_name_H-M   'P 1'
#
loop_
_entity.id
_entity.type
_entity.pdbx_description
1 polymer ?
#
loop_
_entity_poly.entity_id
_entity_poly.type
_entity_poly.pdbx_seq_one_letter_code
_entity_poly.pdbx_strand_id
1 'polypeptide(L)' 'MPVKHDLYADLKLTREQVAERRNADKKLNQLLDDYARIDSEVLAAESGPAGGIGDEELKKLKEKRLAIKDWIVQRVEVSE' A
#
# COMPACT_ATOMS: atom_id res chain seq x y z
N MET A 1 -12.73 1.21 12.60
CA MET A 1 -12.95 2.34 11.67
C MET A 1 -12.07 2.10 10.45
N PRO A 2 -12.54 2.31 9.21
CA PRO A 2 -11.70 2.12 8.02
C PRO A 2 -10.65 3.23 8.02
N VAL A 3 -9.43 2.86 8.40
CA VAL A 3 -8.30 3.79 8.39
C VAL A 3 -7.90 3.95 6.92
N LYS A 4 -8.37 5.04 6.31
CA LYS A 4 -7.85 5.50 5.01
C LYS A 4 -6.39 5.88 5.21
N HIS A 5 -5.51 4.90 5.08
CA HIS A 5 -4.08 5.15 4.96
C HIS A 5 -3.84 5.68 3.56
N ASP A 6 -3.69 7.00 3.47
CA ASP A 6 -3.27 7.67 2.27
C ASP A 6 -1.74 7.56 2.20
N LEU A 7 -1.24 6.61 1.39
CA LEU A 7 0.18 6.30 1.23
C LEU A 7 1.01 7.58 1.01
N TYR A 8 0.49 8.52 0.23
CA TYR A 8 1.15 9.79 -0.07
C TYR A 8 1.29 10.69 1.17
N ALA A 9 0.29 10.67 2.06
CA ALA A 9 0.34 11.41 3.32
C ALA A 9 1.36 10.81 4.29
N ASP A 10 1.43 9.47 4.38
CA ASP A 10 2.44 8.76 5.16
C ASP A 10 3.86 9.04 4.62
N LEU A 11 4.04 9.09 3.30
CA LEU A 11 5.32 9.39 2.65
C LEU A 11 5.72 10.88 2.69
N LYS A 12 4.80 11.78 3.08
CA LYS A 12 4.94 13.24 2.93
C LYS A 12 5.36 13.66 1.51
N LEU A 13 5.00 12.86 0.51
CA LEU A 13 5.33 13.10 -0.89
C LEU A 13 4.07 13.31 -1.70
N THR A 14 4.17 14.14 -2.73
CA THR A 14 3.11 14.26 -3.73
C THR A 14 3.10 13.04 -4.66
N ARG A 15 1.97 12.80 -5.32
CA ARG A 15 1.84 11.75 -6.34
C ARG A 15 2.90 11.90 -7.43
N GLU A 16 3.24 13.13 -7.80
CA GLU A 16 4.27 13.44 -8.79
C GLU A 16 5.66 13.01 -8.30
N GLN A 17 6.03 13.34 -7.06
CA GLN A 17 7.32 12.94 -6.50
C GLN A 17 7.46 11.42 -6.39
N VAL A 18 6.38 10.73 -5.99
CA VAL A 18 6.36 9.27 -5.96
C VAL A 18 6.49 8.69 -7.37
N ALA A 19 5.81 9.28 -8.37
CA ALA A 19 5.91 8.84 -9.77
C ALA A 19 7.33 9.02 -10.34
N GLU A 20 7.98 10.14 -10.03
CA GLU A 20 9.38 10.38 -10.42
C GLU A 20 10.32 9.37 -9.77
N ARG A 21 10.19 9.16 -8.45
CA ARG A 21 10.99 8.17 -7.73
C ARG A 21 10.73 6.75 -8.22
N ARG A 22 9.49 6.39 -8.59
CA ARG A 22 9.19 5.05 -9.14
C ARG A 22 9.84 4.84 -10.51
N ASN A 23 9.95 5.90 -11.31
CA ASN A 23 10.66 5.82 -12.60
C ASN A 23 12.16 5.62 -12.39
N ALA A 24 12.74 6.26 -11.37
CA ALA A 24 14.15 6.10 -11.01
C ALA A 24 14.46 4.78 -10.28
N ASP A 25 13.54 4.30 -9.45
CA ASP A 25 13.70 3.11 -8.62
C ASP A 25 12.69 2.01 -8.99
N LYS A 26 13.18 0.99 -9.73
CA LYS A 26 12.41 -0.20 -10.11
C LYS A 26 11.87 -0.97 -8.92
N LYS A 27 12.57 -1.00 -7.78
CA LYS A 27 12.09 -1.68 -6.56
C LYS A 27 10.94 -0.90 -5.95
N LEU A 28 11.04 0.43 -5.90
CA LEU A 28 9.94 1.28 -5.44
C LEU A 28 8.71 1.11 -6.33
N ASN A 29 8.89 1.04 -7.66
CA ASN A 29 7.79 0.75 -8.57
C ASN A 29 7.10 -0.58 -8.25
N GLN A 30 7.87 -1.66 -8.07
CA GLN A 30 7.34 -2.97 -7.70
C GLN A 30 6.54 -2.92 -6.40
N LEU A 31 7.06 -2.23 -5.37
CA LEU A 31 6.38 -2.09 -4.08
C LEU A 31 5.07 -1.30 -4.19
N LEU A 32 5.04 -0.24 -5.01
CA LEU A 32 3.83 0.54 -5.26
C LEU A 32 2.76 -0.28 -5.98
N ASP A 33 3.16 -1.08 -6.98
CA ASP A 33 2.27 -2.00 -7.68
C ASP A 33 1.71 -3.07 -6.73
N ASP A 34 2.57 -3.67 -5.89
CA ASP A 34 2.13 -4.65 -4.88
C ASP A 34 1.20 -4.02 -3.84
N TYR A 35 1.48 -2.79 -3.39
CA TYR A 35 0.61 -2.04 -2.48
C TYR A 35 -0.76 -1.80 -3.09
N ALA A 36 -0.82 -1.33 -4.34
CA ALA A 36 -2.07 -1.08 -5.05
C ALA A 36 -2.88 -2.37 -5.23
N ARG A 37 -2.21 -3.49 -5.50
CA ARG A 37 -2.86 -4.80 -5.60
C ARG A 37 -3.48 -5.20 -4.26
N ILE A 38 -2.72 -5.15 -3.16
CA ILE A 38 -3.22 -5.52 -1.84
C ILE A 38 -4.33 -4.58 -1.39
N ASP A 39 -4.22 -3.27 -1.64
CA ASP A 39 -5.28 -2.31 -1.32
C ASP A 39 -6.58 -2.64 -2.06
N SER A 40 -6.49 -3.02 -3.34
CA SER A 40 -7.63 -3.49 -4.11
C SER A 40 -8.20 -4.80 -3.58
N GLU A 41 -7.36 -5.74 -3.12
CA GLU A 41 -7.79 -6.99 -2.50
C GLU A 41 -8.51 -6.72 -1.16
N VAL A 42 -7.99 -5.80 -0.33
CA VAL A 42 -8.64 -5.36 0.92
C VAL A 42 -9.97 -4.67 0.64
N LEU A 43 -10.04 -3.79 -0.36
CA LEU A 43 -11.28 -3.13 -0.72
C LEU A 43 -12.32 -4.09 -1.27
N ALA A 44 -11.91 -5.03 -2.12
CA ALA A 44 -12.79 -6.08 -2.65
C ALA A 44 -13.31 -6.98 -1.51
N ALA A 45 -12.45 -7.29 -0.55
CA ALA A 45 -12.80 -8.01 0.66
C ALA A 45 -13.79 -7.27 1.56
N GLU A 46 -13.56 -5.97 1.78
CA GLU A 46 -14.41 -5.11 2.60
C GLU A 46 -15.74 -4.78 1.90
N SER A 47 -15.75 -4.72 0.57
CA SER A 47 -16.93 -4.37 -0.24
C SER A 47 -17.75 -5.58 -0.72
N GLY A 48 -17.25 -6.80 -0.52
CA GLY A 48 -17.93 -8.02 -0.93
C GLY A 48 -19.27 -8.21 -0.19
N PRO A 49 -20.38 -8.56 -0.88
CA PRO A 49 -21.75 -8.50 -0.35
C PRO A 49 -22.08 -9.46 0.80
N ALA A 50 -21.12 -10.25 1.32
CA ALA A 50 -21.39 -11.30 2.30
C ALA A 50 -20.18 -11.72 3.16
N GLY A 51 -19.24 -10.82 3.51
CA GLY A 51 -18.09 -11.23 4.34
C GLY A 51 -17.30 -12.40 3.75
N GLY A 52 -17.16 -12.41 2.42
CA GLY A 52 -16.74 -13.57 1.62
C GLY A 52 -15.27 -13.96 1.77
N ILE A 53 -14.47 -13.16 2.46
CA ILE A 53 -13.20 -13.62 2.99
C ILE A 53 -13.23 -13.56 4.51
N GLY A 54 -12.78 -14.65 5.15
CA GLY A 54 -12.75 -14.72 6.60
C GLY A 54 -11.89 -13.60 7.20
N ASP A 55 -12.26 -13.12 8.38
CA ASP A 55 -11.55 -12.08 9.12
C ASP A 55 -10.02 -12.31 9.16
N GLU A 56 -9.57 -13.56 9.21
CA GLU A 56 -8.14 -13.92 9.16
C GLU A 56 -7.46 -13.51 7.85
N GLU A 57 -8.13 -13.68 6.71
CA GLU A 57 -7.59 -13.31 5.40
C GLU A 57 -7.55 -11.79 5.24
N LEU A 58 -8.62 -11.11 5.67
CA LEU A 58 -8.66 -9.65 5.71
C LEU A 58 -7.57 -9.09 6.62
N LYS A 59 -7.33 -9.73 7.77
CA LYS A 59 -6.26 -9.35 8.70
C LYS A 59 -4.89 -9.54 8.06
N LYS A 60 -4.62 -10.67 7.42
CA LYS A 60 -3.37 -10.91 6.68
C LYS A 60 -3.14 -9.89 5.56
N LEU A 61 -4.19 -9.54 4.80
CA LEU A 61 -4.09 -8.53 3.75
C LEU A 61 -3.77 -7.15 4.34
N LYS A 62 -4.40 -6.78 5.46
CA LYS A 62 -4.10 -5.53 6.18
C LYS A 62 -2.66 -5.51 6.72
N GLU A 63 -2.17 -6.62 7.26
CA GLU A 63 -0.78 -6.76 7.72
C GLU A 63 0.20 -6.65 6.56
N LYS A 64 -0.06 -7.30 5.42
CA LYS A 64 0.77 -7.17 4.23
C LYS A 64 0.76 -5.75 3.68
N ARG A 65 -0.42 -5.09 3.63
CA ARG A 65 -0.56 -3.69 3.22
C ARG A 65 0.32 -2.79 4.07
N LEU A 66 0.33 -3.00 5.39
CA LEU A 66 1.17 -2.26 6.33
C LEU A 66 2.67 -2.53 6.08
N ALA A 67 3.07 -3.79 5.93
CA ALA A 67 4.47 -4.15 5.68
C ALA A 67 5.00 -3.54 4.38
N ILE A 68 4.23 -3.61 3.28
CA ILE A 68 4.63 -3.00 2.01
C ILE A 68 4.70 -1.47 2.15
N LYS A 69 3.74 -0.87 2.87
CA LYS A 69 3.78 0.57 3.17
C LYS A 69 5.08 0.95 3.88
N ASP A 70 5.44 0.23 4.94
CA ASP A 70 6.68 0.48 5.70
C ASP A 70 7.91 0.31 4.81
N TRP A 71 7.91 -0.65 3.88
CA TRP A 71 9.00 -0.84 2.93
C TRP A 71 9.11 0.32 1.93
N ILE A 72 7.98 0.83 1.45
CA ILE A 72 7.93 2.01 0.58
C ILE A 72 8.47 3.22 1.35
N VAL A 73 7.98 3.46 2.56
CA VAL A 73 8.41 4.57 3.43
C VAL A 73 9.91 4.50 3.68
N GLN A 74 10.43 3.36 4.12
CA GLN A 74 11.87 3.16 4.30
C GLN A 74 12.65 3.41 3.01
N ARG A 75 12.17 2.92 1.85
CA ARG A 75 12.90 3.09 0.59
C ARG A 75 12.97 4.56 0.17
N VAL A 76 11.89 5.28 0.43
CA VAL A 76 11.71 6.69 0.10
C VAL A 76 12.49 7.59 1.07
N GLU A 77 12.58 7.24 2.36
CA GLU A 77 13.36 7.95 3.38
C GLU A 77 14.87 7.66 3.29
N VAL A 78 15.28 6.44 2.95
CA VAL A 78 16.71 6.05 2.83
C VAL A 78 17.39 6.67 1.59
N SER A 79 16.67 7.42 0.76
CA SER A 79 17.23 8.09 -0.43
C SER A 79 17.82 9.48 -0.14
N GLU A 80 18.04 9.86 1.13
CA GLU A 80 18.78 11.07 1.55
C GLU A 80 20.27 10.82 1.81
#